data_AF-A0A1Y4NKU3-F1
#
_entry.id   AF-A0A1Y4NKU3-F1
#
_cell.length_a   1.000
_cell.length_b   1.000
_cell.length_c   1.000
_cell.angle_alpha   90.00
_cell.angle_beta   90.00
_cell.angle_gamma   90.00
#
_symmetry.space_group_name_H-M   'P 1'
#
loop_
_entity.id
_entity.type
_entity.pdbx_description
1 polymer ?
#
loop_
_entity_poly.entity_id
_entity_poly.type
_entity_poly.pdbx_seq_one_letter_code
_entity_poly.pdbx_strand_id
1 'polypeptide(L)' 'MAGINKETAQKHLDAWLEAEMAITTGQSYTIGSRVLTRANLTEVRNAITYWEDKVKKIENIEKNGGRNKIRRVVPRDL' A
#
# COMPACT_ATOMS: atom_id res chain seq x y z
N MET A 1 -5.08 11.72 -13.47
CA MET A 1 -4.26 10.48 -13.51
C MET A 1 -5.12 9.39 -12.92
N ALA A 2 -5.37 8.30 -13.65
CA ALA A 2 -6.00 7.11 -13.07
C ALA A 2 -4.99 6.44 -12.13
N GLY A 3 -4.79 7.05 -10.96
CA GLY A 3 -4.05 6.46 -9.86
C GLY A 3 -4.86 5.32 -9.28
N ILE A 4 -4.16 4.33 -8.73
CA ILE A 4 -4.77 3.25 -7.94
C ILE A 4 -5.71 3.88 -6.90
N ASN A 5 -6.96 3.41 -6.86
CA ASN A 5 -7.96 3.90 -5.91
C ASN A 5 -7.56 3.49 -4.48
N LYS A 6 -7.97 4.27 -3.46
CA LYS A 6 -7.68 3.97 -2.05
C LYS A 6 -8.10 2.54 -1.68
N GLU A 7 -9.31 2.15 -2.08
CA GLU A 7 -9.86 0.82 -1.81
C GLU A 7 -8.99 -0.29 -2.41
N THR A 8 -8.50 -0.11 -3.64
CA THR A 8 -7.63 -1.07 -4.30
C THR A 8 -6.28 -1.19 -3.59
N ALA A 9 -5.69 -0.06 -3.18
CA ALA A 9 -4.44 -0.06 -2.43
C ALA A 9 -4.60 -0.74 -1.05
N GLN A 10 -5.72 -0.51 -0.37
CA GLN A 10 -6.06 -1.16 0.90
C GLN A 10 -6.17 -2.68 0.73
N LYS A 11 -6.94 -3.15 -0.26
CA LYS A 11 -7.09 -4.58 -0.56
C LYS A 11 -5.76 -5.27 -0.82
N HIS A 12 -4.86 -4.61 -1.54
CA HIS A 12 -3.50 -5.14 -1.74
C HIS A 12 -2.72 -5.20 -0.43
N LEU A 13 -2.73 -4.14 0.37
CA LEU A 13 -2.06 -4.13 1.66
C LEU A 13 -2.53 -5.29 2.56
N ASP A 14 -3.85 -5.46 2.68
CA ASP A 14 -4.45 -6.53 3.48
C ASP A 14 -4.02 -7.92 2.97
N ALA A 15 -4.05 -8.14 1.65
CA ALA A 15 -3.59 -9.40 1.05
C ALA A 15 -2.11 -9.69 1.32
N TRP A 16 -1.25 -8.68 1.33
CA TRP A 16 0.17 -8.85 1.64
C TRP A 16 0.43 -9.10 3.13
N LEU A 17 -0.36 -8.51 4.03
CA LEU A 17 -0.31 -8.80 5.47
C LEU A 17 -0.75 -10.23 5.77
N GLU A 18 -1.83 -10.69 5.13
CA GLU A 18 -2.26 -12.09 5.22
C GLU A 18 -1.19 -13.05 4.68
N ALA A 19 -0.52 -12.68 3.57
CA ALA A 19 0.57 -13.46 3.02
C ALA A 19 1.78 -13.54 3.98
N GLU A 20 2.13 -12.45 4.68
CA GLU A 20 3.18 -12.47 5.70
C GLU A 20 2.81 -13.43 6.83
N MET A 21 1.58 -13.36 7.36
CA MET A 21 1.10 -14.30 8.38
C MET A 21 1.18 -15.74 7.88
N ALA A 22 0.71 -16.02 6.66
CA ALA A 22 0.82 -17.35 6.08
C ALA A 22 2.28 -17.81 6.04
N ILE A 23 3.21 -17.01 5.52
CA ILE A 23 4.63 -17.38 5.40
C ILE A 23 5.26 -17.65 6.77
N THR A 24 4.91 -16.89 7.81
CA THR A 24 5.44 -17.12 9.16
C THR A 24 5.03 -18.48 9.73
N THR A 25 3.89 -19.04 9.32
CA THR A 25 3.47 -20.40 9.74
C THR A 25 4.30 -21.53 9.13
N GLY A 26 5.09 -21.25 8.08
CA GLY A 26 6.00 -22.23 7.47
C GLY A 26 6.46 -21.80 6.08
N GLN A 27 7.71 -22.05 5.68
CA GLN A 27 8.21 -21.55 4.39
C GLN A 27 7.93 -22.47 3.19
N SER A 28 7.75 -23.76 3.41
CA SER A 28 7.61 -24.75 2.33
C SER A 28 6.53 -25.77 2.66
N TYR A 29 5.77 -26.17 1.64
CA TYR A 29 4.80 -27.25 1.75
C TYR A 29 5.08 -28.30 0.68
N THR A 30 5.23 -29.56 1.09
CA THR A 30 5.52 -30.69 0.20
C THR A 30 4.26 -31.52 0.02
N ILE A 31 3.82 -31.69 -1.22
CA ILE A 31 2.72 -32.60 -1.59
C ILE A 31 3.29 -33.65 -2.54
N GLY A 32 3.43 -34.89 -2.06
CA GLY A 32 3.99 -35.99 -2.84
C GLY A 32 5.41 -35.69 -3.29
N SER A 33 5.65 -35.60 -4.60
CA SER A 33 6.94 -35.29 -5.21
C SER A 33 7.16 -33.79 -5.54
N ARG A 34 6.18 -32.92 -5.25
CA ARG A 34 6.26 -31.49 -5.55
C ARG A 34 6.46 -30.68 -4.27
N VAL A 35 7.44 -29.77 -4.29
CA VAL A 35 7.70 -28.82 -3.21
C VAL A 35 7.23 -27.44 -3.65
N LEU A 36 6.28 -26.86 -2.92
CA LEU A 36 5.88 -25.46 -3.09
C LEU A 36 6.65 -24.61 -2.08
N THR A 37 7.53 -23.74 -2.58
CA THR A 37 8.27 -22.78 -1.75
C THR A 37 7.52 -21.45 -1.76
N ARG A 38 7.25 -20.88 -0.58
CA ARG A 38 6.59 -19.59 -0.47
C ARG A 38 7.54 -18.44 -0.83
N ALA A 39 6.99 -17.26 -1.10
CA ALA A 39 7.77 -16.05 -1.43
C ALA A 39 8.71 -15.64 -0.30
N ASN A 40 9.77 -14.90 -0.65
CA ASN A 40 10.74 -14.43 0.33
C ASN A 40 10.11 -13.37 1.25
N LEU A 41 10.27 -13.56 2.57
CA LEU A 41 9.77 -12.65 3.61
C LEU A 41 10.24 -11.20 3.41
N THR A 42 11.47 -11.00 2.91
CA THR A 42 12.00 -9.67 2.63
C THR A 42 11.22 -8.96 1.52
N GLU A 43 10.89 -9.68 0.44
CA GLU A 43 10.13 -9.13 -0.68
C GLU A 43 8.69 -8.78 -0.27
N VAL A 44 8.08 -9.63 0.55
CA VAL A 44 6.74 -9.41 1.12
C VAL A 44 6.72 -8.14 1.98
N ARG A 45 7.70 -7.95 2.87
CA ARG A 45 7.82 -6.72 3.66
C ARG A 45 8.04 -5.48 2.81
N ASN A 46 8.83 -5.59 1.75
CA ASN A 46 9.01 -4.50 0.78
C ASN A 46 7.70 -4.16 0.05
N ALA A 47 6.88 -5.16 -0.28
CA ALA A 47 5.56 -4.93 -0.85
C ALA A 47 4.60 -4.26 0.16
N ILE A 48 4.57 -4.72 1.41
CA ILE A 48 3.76 -4.12 2.49
C ILE A 48 4.10 -2.63 2.65
N THR A 49 5.38 -2.30 2.82
CA THR A 49 5.83 -0.91 2.97
C THR A 49 5.47 -0.04 1.76
N TYR A 50 5.62 -0.57 0.54
CA TYR A 50 5.21 0.14 -0.67
C TYR A 50 3.70 0.46 -0.69
N TRP A 51 2.85 -0.50 -0.33
CA TRP A 51 1.39 -0.31 -0.32
C TRP A 51 0.94 0.59 0.82
N GLU A 52 1.52 0.46 2.01
CA GLU A 52 1.28 1.39 3.11
C GLU A 52 1.59 2.83 2.71
N ASP A 53 2.76 3.07 2.12
CA ASP A 53 3.16 4.39 1.66
C ASP A 53 2.21 4.94 0.59
N LYS A 54 1.69 4.05 -0.27
CA LYS A 54 0.71 4.43 -1.28
C LYS A 54 -0.61 4.85 -0.64
N VAL A 55 -1.12 4.08 0.32
CA VAL A 55 -2.33 4.41 1.08
C VAL A 55 -2.14 5.75 1.80
N LYS A 56 -1.05 5.90 2.57
CA LYS A 56 -0.74 7.16 3.29
C LYS A 56 -0.66 8.35 2.35
N LYS A 57 -0.05 8.20 1.17
CA LYS A 57 0.00 9.26 0.13
C LYS A 57 -1.39 9.63 -0.37
N ILE A 58 -2.24 8.63 -0.68
CA ILE A 58 -3.61 8.86 -1.14
C ILE A 58 -4.43 9.56 -0.05
N GLU A 59 -4.38 9.07 1.20
CA GLU A 59 -5.08 9.68 2.33
C GLU A 59 -4.64 11.12 2.60
N ASN A 60 -3.34 11.40 2.50
CA ASN A 60 -2.83 12.76 2.66
C ASN A 60 -3.28 13.68 1.52
N ILE A 61 -3.39 13.17 0.30
CA ILE A 61 -3.93 13.92 -0.83
C ILE A 61 -5.42 14.22 -0.61
N GLU A 62 -6.20 13.23 -0.17
CA GLU A 62 -7.63 13.39 0.16
C GLU A 62 -7.84 14.42 1.27
N LYS A 63 -7.10 14.29 2.38
CA LYS A 63 -7.22 15.18 3.55
C LYS A 63 -6.76 16.61 3.27
N ASN A 64 -5.62 16.78 2.59
CA ASN A 64 -5.03 18.10 2.35
C ASN A 64 -5.39 18.68 0.98
N GLY A 65 -6.35 18.08 0.26
CA GLY A 65 -6.89 18.58 -1.01
C GLY A 65 -5.91 18.60 -2.18
N GLY A 66 -4.80 17.86 -2.08
CA GLY A 66 -3.70 17.86 -3.04
C GLY A 66 -2.89 19.16 -3.06
N ARG A 67 -1.57 19.03 -2.81
CA ARG A 67 -0.51 20.07 -2.92
C ARG A 67 -0.98 21.52 -2.66
N ASN A 68 -0.76 22.00 -1.44
CA ASN A 68 -0.70 23.42 -1.03
C ASN A 68 -1.28 24.42 -2.03
N LYS A 69 -2.60 24.66 -1.98
CA LYS A 69 -3.18 25.82 -2.66
C LYS A 69 -2.71 27.08 -1.94
N ILE A 70 -1.65 27.72 -2.44
CA ILE A 70 -1.27 29.07 -2.00
C ILE A 70 -2.40 30.00 -2.42
N ARG A 71 -3.20 30.47 -1.46
CA ARG A 71 -4.22 31.48 -1.70
C ARG A 71 -3.64 32.86 -1.37
N ARG A 72 -3.39 33.65 -2.41
CA ARG A 72 -3.01 35.06 -2.28
C ARG A 72 -4.28 35.88 -2.33
N VAL A 73 -4.65 36.46 -1.19
CA VAL A 73 -5.75 37.44 -1.10
C VAL A 73 -5.13 38.82 -1.20
N VAL A 74 -5.56 39.61 -2.18
CA VAL A 74 -5.27 41.04 -2.25
C VAL A 74 -6.55 41.74 -1.84
N PRO A 75 -6.59 42.44 -0.69
CA PRO A 75 -7.69 43.34 -0.39
C PRO A 75 -7.72 44.39 -1.50
N ARG A 76 -8.77 44.36 -2.33
CA ARG A 76 -9.13 45.52 -3.12
C ARG A 76 -10.19 46.24 -2.32
N ASP A 77 -9.84 47.45 -1.92
CA ASP A 77 -10.74 48.38 -1.27
C ASP A 77 -11.93 48.70 -2.18
N LEU A 78 -13.06 48.98 -1.53
CA LEU A 78 -14.31 49.50 -2.09
C LEU A 78 -14.12 50.82 -2.84
#